data_AF-A0A0N0DAG8-F1
#
_entry.id   AF-A0A0N0DAG8-F1
#
_cell.length_a   1.000
_cell.length_b   1.000
_cell.length_c   1.000
_cell.angle_alpha   90.00
_cell.angle_beta   90.00
_cell.angle_gamma   90.00
#
_symmetry.space_group_name_H-M   'P 1'
#
loop_
_entity.id
_entity.type
_entity.pdbx_description
1 polymer ?
#
loop_
_entity_poly.entity_id
_entity_poly.type
_entity_poly.pdbx_seq_one_letter_code
_entity_poly.pdbx_strand_id
1 'polypeptide(L)'
;MTTSATTARNGLHQNHASFLERFNARQARNRATKQKPTLSVEEHAAHRAQLGNVRFIKPRYSEQTEINVSGIFNKWRRYCADMKVGEWKATLENLDRGTTQDFLLYICERYKITSWGSGHEYIRQFQQLYTTVNGQYMDRNDTKEVYKYYRSVLVPRFGHRPPNIDGKPVLNVDNLRVILTFNIAYDTTVFPGERHRINLAGCYQLLCYTGARPAELVDGERQKPKDGSIQELFGQNAVQSSSSASSEEQEAPADEQSKVLNGLLCQETVGRGRPKALCYEDIQMM
;
A
#
# COMPACT_ATOMS: atom_id res chain seq x y z
N MET A 1 -45.49 -12.50 -46.08
CA MET A 1 -44.18 -12.95 -45.53
C MET A 1 -43.83 -12.05 -44.35
N THR A 2 -44.22 -12.42 -43.14
CA THR A 2 -44.08 -11.60 -41.92
C THR A 2 -43.83 -12.53 -40.72
N THR A 3 -42.71 -13.27 -40.73
CA THR A 3 -42.37 -14.26 -39.69
C THR A 3 -40.86 -14.38 -39.45
N SER A 4 -40.12 -13.26 -39.41
CA SER A 4 -38.66 -13.26 -39.18
C SER A 4 -38.20 -12.40 -37.98
N ALA A 5 -38.87 -11.27 -37.71
CA ALA A 5 -38.43 -10.36 -36.63
C ALA A 5 -38.77 -10.83 -35.20
N THR A 6 -39.87 -11.58 -35.02
CA THR A 6 -40.34 -12.00 -33.69
C THR A 6 -39.51 -13.14 -33.09
N THR A 7 -39.01 -14.04 -33.94
CA THR A 7 -38.23 -15.22 -33.52
C THR A 7 -36.83 -14.82 -33.02
N ALA A 8 -36.20 -13.83 -33.65
CA ALA A 8 -34.89 -13.31 -33.22
C ALA A 8 -34.96 -12.56 -31.88
N ARG A 9 -36.04 -11.81 -31.63
CA ARG A 9 -36.28 -11.12 -30.34
C ARG A 9 -36.46 -12.11 -29.18
N ASN A 10 -37.16 -13.20 -29.41
CA ASN A 10 -37.38 -14.22 -28.38
C ASN A 10 -36.10 -15.00 -28.02
N GLY A 11 -35.22 -15.26 -29.01
CA GLY A 11 -33.91 -15.91 -28.78
C GLY A 11 -32.94 -15.07 -27.93
N LEU A 12 -32.91 -13.75 -28.15
CA LEU A 12 -32.11 -12.82 -27.34
C LEU A 12 -32.57 -12.77 -25.87
N HIS A 13 -33.89 -12.79 -25.62
CA HIS A 13 -34.44 -12.81 -24.27
C HIS A 13 -34.20 -14.15 -23.53
N GLN A 14 -34.30 -15.29 -24.22
CA GLN A 14 -33.98 -16.60 -23.66
C GLN A 14 -32.48 -16.73 -23.32
N ASN A 15 -31.61 -16.17 -24.15
CA ASN A 15 -30.17 -16.13 -23.88
C ASN A 15 -29.85 -15.27 -22.65
N HIS A 16 -30.54 -14.15 -22.46
CA HIS A 16 -30.39 -13.30 -21.28
C HIS A 16 -30.86 -13.99 -19.99
N ALA A 17 -32.03 -14.65 -20.02
CA ALA A 17 -32.54 -15.40 -18.86
C ALA A 17 -31.59 -16.54 -18.46
N SER A 18 -31.14 -17.34 -19.43
CA SER A 18 -30.19 -18.43 -19.17
C SER A 18 -28.81 -17.93 -18.69
N PHE A 19 -28.40 -16.72 -19.09
CA PHE A 19 -27.20 -16.07 -18.58
C PHE A 19 -27.38 -15.66 -17.12
N LEU A 20 -28.48 -15.01 -16.76
CA LEU A 20 -28.77 -14.58 -15.38
C LEU A 20 -28.85 -15.78 -14.44
N GLU A 21 -29.46 -16.88 -14.86
CA GLU A 21 -29.49 -18.13 -14.09
C GLU A 21 -28.08 -18.70 -13.86
N ARG A 22 -27.27 -18.80 -14.92
CA ARG A 22 -25.87 -19.27 -14.82
C ARG A 22 -25.02 -18.35 -13.94
N PHE A 23 -25.21 -17.04 -14.05
CA PHE A 23 -24.53 -16.04 -13.22
C PHE A 23 -24.94 -16.18 -11.75
N ASN A 24 -26.23 -16.32 -11.47
CA ASN A 24 -26.76 -16.50 -10.12
C ASN A 24 -26.30 -17.82 -9.49
N ALA A 25 -26.30 -18.92 -10.24
CA ALA A 25 -25.78 -20.22 -9.79
C ALA A 25 -24.27 -20.14 -9.47
N ARG A 26 -23.49 -19.46 -10.33
CA ARG A 26 -22.06 -19.20 -10.08
C ARG A 26 -21.85 -18.31 -8.86
N GLN A 27 -22.64 -17.26 -8.68
CA GLN A 27 -22.62 -16.42 -7.49
C GLN A 27 -22.98 -17.19 -6.22
N ALA A 28 -24.00 -18.05 -6.26
CA ALA A 28 -24.40 -18.89 -5.13
C ALA A 28 -23.29 -19.88 -4.75
N ARG A 29 -22.68 -20.56 -5.73
CA ARG A 29 -21.52 -21.44 -5.51
C ARG A 29 -20.32 -20.68 -4.93
N ASN A 30 -20.06 -19.46 -5.43
CA ASN A 30 -19.02 -18.58 -4.90
C ASN A 30 -19.31 -18.10 -3.47
N ARG A 31 -20.58 -17.90 -3.10
CA ARG A 31 -20.99 -17.55 -1.73
C ARG A 31 -20.85 -18.74 -0.79
N ALA A 32 -21.27 -19.93 -1.22
CA ALA A 32 -21.15 -21.16 -0.44
C ALA A 32 -19.67 -21.52 -0.18
N THR A 33 -18.81 -21.41 -1.19
CA THR A 33 -17.35 -21.61 -1.03
C THR A 33 -16.67 -20.55 -0.16
N LYS A 34 -17.28 -19.37 0.01
CA LYS A 34 -16.79 -18.30 0.89
C LYS A 34 -17.36 -18.36 2.30
N GLN A 35 -18.42 -19.12 2.54
CA GLN A 35 -18.93 -19.34 3.89
C GLN A 35 -17.90 -20.16 4.67
N LYS A 36 -17.31 -19.52 5.67
CA LYS A 36 -16.41 -20.18 6.60
C LYS A 36 -17.23 -20.79 7.74
N PRO A 37 -16.85 -21.97 8.26
CA PRO A 37 -17.52 -22.57 9.41
C PRO A 37 -17.47 -21.64 10.62
N THR A 38 -18.56 -21.63 11.38
CA THR A 38 -18.66 -20.87 12.64
C THR A 38 -17.93 -21.62 13.75
N LEU A 39 -17.21 -20.90 14.59
CA LEU A 39 -16.55 -21.48 15.76
C LEU A 39 -17.59 -21.96 16.78
N SER A 40 -17.29 -23.07 17.45
CA SER A 40 -18.04 -23.56 18.60
C SER A 40 -17.83 -22.64 19.82
N VAL A 41 -18.63 -22.84 20.87
CA VAL A 41 -18.49 -22.06 22.13
C VAL A 41 -17.12 -22.29 22.78
N GLU A 42 -16.62 -23.53 22.76
CA GLU A 42 -15.31 -23.89 23.30
C GLU A 42 -14.18 -23.27 22.47
N GLU A 43 -14.28 -23.33 21.14
CA GLU A 43 -13.32 -22.70 20.23
C GLU A 43 -13.29 -21.17 20.40
N HIS A 44 -14.45 -20.54 20.65
CA HIS A 44 -14.52 -19.11 20.96
C HIS A 44 -13.83 -18.76 22.30
N ALA A 45 -13.89 -19.64 23.31
CA ALA A 45 -13.18 -19.44 24.57
C ALA A 45 -11.66 -19.54 24.39
N ALA A 46 -11.20 -20.55 23.65
CA ALA A 46 -9.79 -20.71 23.28
C ALA A 46 -9.28 -19.53 22.44
N HIS A 47 -10.08 -19.05 21.49
CA HIS A 47 -9.74 -17.88 20.66
C HIS A 47 -9.51 -16.62 21.49
N ARG A 48 -10.39 -16.36 22.48
CA ARG A 48 -10.22 -15.21 23.39
C ARG A 48 -8.97 -15.32 24.24
N ALA A 49 -8.66 -16.51 24.76
CA ALA A 49 -7.46 -16.74 25.56
C ALA A 49 -6.18 -16.46 24.74
N GLN A 50 -6.13 -16.92 23.48
CA GLN A 50 -4.99 -16.65 22.60
C GLN A 50 -4.89 -15.17 22.19
N LEU A 51 -6.00 -14.50 21.90
CA LEU A 51 -5.99 -13.05 21.64
C LEU A 51 -5.49 -12.24 22.83
N GLY A 52 -5.70 -12.71 24.07
CA GLY A 52 -5.11 -12.09 25.26
C GLY A 52 -3.57 -12.06 25.24
N ASN A 53 -2.93 -12.99 24.54
CA ASN A 53 -1.47 -13.06 24.37
C ASN A 53 -0.96 -12.26 23.15
N VAL A 54 -1.85 -11.90 22.23
CA VAL A 54 -1.52 -11.10 21.05
C VAL A 54 -1.62 -9.62 21.41
N ARG A 55 -0.47 -8.99 21.69
CA ARG A 55 -0.43 -7.54 21.97
C ARG A 55 -0.74 -6.70 20.74
N PHE A 56 -0.36 -7.18 19.55
CA PHE A 56 -0.51 -6.45 18.31
C PHE A 56 -0.61 -7.38 17.11
N ILE A 57 -1.58 -7.10 16.25
CA ILE A 57 -1.76 -7.79 14.98
C ILE A 57 -1.08 -6.95 13.92
N LYS A 58 -0.03 -7.47 13.28
CA LYS A 58 0.68 -6.72 12.24
C LYS A 58 -0.25 -6.51 11.05
N PRO A 59 -0.45 -5.26 10.60
CA PRO A 59 -1.20 -5.01 9.38
C PRO A 59 -0.43 -5.59 8.18
N ARG A 60 -1.15 -6.26 7.28
CA ARG A 60 -0.58 -6.62 5.97
C ARG A 60 -0.43 -5.35 5.14
N TYR A 61 0.79 -4.89 4.99
CA TYR A 61 1.10 -3.71 4.20
C TYR A 61 0.95 -3.98 2.70
N SER A 62 0.60 -2.94 1.95
CA SER A 62 0.77 -2.98 0.49
C SER A 62 2.26 -2.94 0.16
N GLU A 63 2.66 -3.49 -0.99
CA GLU A 63 4.07 -3.48 -1.41
C GLU A 63 4.67 -2.07 -1.42
N GLN A 64 3.88 -1.07 -1.84
CA GLN A 64 4.29 0.33 -1.82
C GLN A 64 4.59 0.84 -0.40
N THR A 65 3.82 0.36 0.59
CA THR A 65 4.04 0.73 2.00
C THR A 65 5.30 0.03 2.52
N GLU A 66 5.53 -1.24 2.21
CA GLU A 66 6.76 -1.95 2.57
C GLU A 66 8.01 -1.27 1.98
N ILE A 67 7.94 -0.81 0.73
CA ILE A 67 9.00 -0.03 0.08
C ILE A 67 9.24 1.29 0.82
N ASN A 68 8.19 1.98 1.26
CA ASN A 68 8.31 3.24 2.01
C ASN A 68 8.93 3.02 3.40
N VAL A 69 8.48 2.00 4.12
CA VAL A 69 9.00 1.64 5.46
C VAL A 69 10.46 1.20 5.36
N SER A 70 10.81 0.41 4.34
CA SER A 70 12.20 0.07 4.02
C SER A 70 13.07 1.30 3.74
N GLY A 71 12.51 2.27 3.01
CA GLY A 71 13.18 3.52 2.69
C GLY A 71 13.51 4.38 3.92
N ILE A 72 12.59 4.48 4.89
CA ILE A 72 12.86 5.20 6.15
C ILE A 72 13.78 4.38 7.08
N PHE A 73 13.67 3.05 7.07
CA PHE A 73 14.56 2.17 7.82
C PHE A 73 16.02 2.36 7.45
N ASN A 74 16.32 2.45 6.16
CA ASN A 74 17.68 2.75 5.72
C ASN A 74 18.20 4.11 6.19
N LYS A 75 17.32 5.11 6.31
CA LYS A 75 17.68 6.42 6.86
C LYS A 75 17.91 6.35 8.37
N TRP A 76 17.09 5.57 9.07
CA TRP A 76 17.26 5.29 10.49
C TRP A 76 18.60 4.61 10.78
N ARG A 77 18.95 3.54 10.05
CA ARG A 77 20.25 2.87 10.19
C ARG A 77 21.42 3.84 10.01
N ARG A 78 21.35 4.72 9.00
CA ARG A 78 22.37 5.75 8.77
C ARG A 78 22.42 6.76 9.90
N TYR A 79 21.27 7.22 10.40
CA TYR A 79 21.22 8.11 11.55
C TYR A 79 21.87 7.48 12.78
N CYS A 80 21.54 6.22 13.10
CA CYS A 80 22.14 5.50 14.22
C CYS A 80 23.66 5.39 14.11
N ALA A 81 24.16 5.09 12.91
CA ALA A 81 25.60 5.01 12.63
C ALA A 81 26.29 6.39 12.71
N ASP A 82 25.73 7.40 12.06
CA ASP A 82 26.34 8.73 11.92
C ASP A 82 26.31 9.51 13.24
N MET A 83 25.21 9.43 13.98
CA MET A 83 25.02 10.13 15.25
C MET A 83 25.49 9.30 16.46
N LYS A 84 25.91 8.05 16.23
CA LYS A 84 26.40 7.12 17.26
C LYS A 84 25.43 6.94 18.44
N VAL A 85 24.12 6.92 18.16
CA VAL A 85 23.08 6.80 19.20
C VAL A 85 22.83 5.36 19.65
N GLY A 86 23.44 4.37 18.98
CA GLY A 86 23.37 2.96 19.37
C GLY A 86 23.09 2.03 18.19
N GLU A 87 22.91 0.74 18.52
CA GLU A 87 22.42 -0.25 17.57
C GLU A 87 20.98 0.09 17.15
N TRP A 88 20.66 -0.01 15.86
CA TRP A 88 19.45 0.58 15.31
C TRP A 88 18.17 -0.02 15.89
N LYS A 89 18.15 -1.33 16.18
CA LYS A 89 16.98 -2.03 16.68
C LYS A 89 16.76 -1.72 18.15
N ALA A 90 17.81 -1.85 18.98
CA ALA A 90 17.76 -1.52 20.39
C ALA A 90 17.39 -0.04 20.64
N THR A 91 17.88 0.87 19.79
CA THR A 91 17.53 2.29 19.86
C THR A 91 16.05 2.53 19.53
N LEU A 92 15.49 1.76 18.58
CA LEU A 92 14.09 1.87 18.20
C LEU A 92 13.14 1.22 19.24
N GLU A 93 13.57 0.13 19.88
CA GLU A 93 12.83 -0.52 20.97
C GLU A 93 12.75 0.37 22.21
N ASN A 94 13.80 1.14 22.49
CA ASN A 94 13.88 2.11 23.59
C ASN A 94 13.71 3.56 23.12
N LEU A 95 12.96 3.76 22.04
CA LEU A 95 12.83 5.08 21.40
C LEU A 95 12.18 6.07 22.36
N ASP A 96 12.85 7.21 22.55
CA ASP A 96 12.28 8.35 23.24
C ASP A 96 11.90 9.48 22.26
N ARG A 97 11.15 10.44 22.79
CA ARG A 97 10.73 11.62 22.03
C ARG A 97 11.91 12.43 21.53
N GLY A 98 12.96 12.58 22.32
CA GLY A 98 14.13 13.38 21.99
C GLY A 98 14.88 12.83 20.77
N THR A 99 15.15 11.53 20.77
CA THR A 99 15.77 10.79 19.67
C THR A 99 14.92 10.84 18.41
N THR A 100 13.60 10.78 18.55
CA THR A 100 12.69 10.95 17.39
C THR A 100 12.81 12.35 16.80
N GLN A 101 12.84 13.39 17.63
CA GLN A 101 12.99 14.77 17.19
C GLN A 101 14.35 15.02 16.55
N ASP A 102 15.42 14.47 17.11
CA ASP A 102 16.78 14.55 16.56
C ASP A 102 16.90 13.82 15.22
N PHE A 103 16.28 12.64 15.09
CA PHE A 103 16.21 11.94 13.81
C PHE A 103 15.50 12.77 12.73
N LEU A 104 14.39 13.45 13.06
CA LEU A 104 13.73 14.33 12.09
C LEU A 104 14.59 15.53 11.71
N LEU A 105 15.34 16.09 12.67
CA LEU A 105 16.31 17.13 12.38
C LEU A 105 17.38 16.62 11.41
N TYR A 106 17.98 15.46 11.70
CA TYR A 106 18.94 14.79 10.83
C TYR A 106 18.40 14.58 9.41
N ILE A 107 17.12 14.17 9.28
CA ILE A 107 16.50 14.04 7.95
C ILE A 107 16.43 15.40 7.25
N CYS A 108 16.00 16.46 7.94
CA CYS A 108 15.87 17.78 7.32
C CYS A 108 17.23 18.38 6.93
N GLU A 109 18.29 18.07 7.67
CA GLU A 109 19.66 18.54 7.37
C GLU A 109 20.27 17.84 6.15
N ARG A 110 19.95 16.56 5.93
CA ARG A 110 20.66 15.73 4.94
C ARG A 110 19.85 15.37 3.71
N TYR A 111 18.53 15.47 3.77
CA TYR A 111 17.65 15.13 2.65
C TYR A 111 16.88 16.37 2.19
N LYS A 112 16.64 16.42 0.87
CA LYS A 112 15.95 17.55 0.24
C LYS A 112 14.44 17.52 0.57
N ILE A 113 14.06 18.11 1.70
CA ILE A 113 12.68 18.36 2.08
C ILE A 113 12.35 19.81 1.74
N THR A 114 11.31 20.00 0.93
CA THR A 114 10.89 21.34 0.49
C THR A 114 9.47 21.69 0.90
N SER A 115 8.72 20.74 1.48
CA SER A 115 7.30 20.95 1.80
C SER A 115 6.90 20.32 3.13
N TRP A 116 5.85 20.88 3.75
CA TRP A 116 5.27 20.34 4.97
C TRP A 116 4.80 18.90 4.76
N GLY A 117 4.16 18.63 3.62
CA GLY A 117 3.64 17.31 3.27
C GLY A 117 4.75 16.26 3.29
N SER A 118 5.89 16.55 2.66
CA SER A 118 7.03 15.63 2.63
C SER A 118 7.55 15.28 4.02
N GLY A 119 7.68 16.25 4.93
CA GLY A 119 8.08 15.96 6.30
C GLY A 119 7.03 15.17 7.09
N HIS A 120 5.74 15.46 6.92
CA HIS A 120 4.67 14.66 7.54
C HIS A 120 4.67 13.21 7.03
N GLU A 121 5.00 12.98 5.76
CA GLU A 121 5.16 11.62 5.24
C GLU A 121 6.33 10.90 5.91
N TYR A 122 7.47 11.56 6.12
CA TYR A 122 8.59 10.94 6.83
C TYR A 122 8.25 10.57 8.27
N ILE A 123 7.52 11.44 8.99
CA ILE A 123 7.05 11.15 10.34
C ILE A 123 6.13 9.91 10.32
N ARG A 124 5.17 9.85 9.39
CA ARG A 124 4.29 8.68 9.24
C ARG A 124 5.04 7.40 8.93
N GLN A 125 5.97 7.44 7.98
CA GLN A 125 6.79 6.29 7.62
C GLN A 125 7.61 5.81 8.82
N PHE A 126 8.18 6.72 9.60
CA PHE A 126 8.93 6.38 10.80
C PHE A 126 8.03 5.74 11.88
N GLN A 127 6.81 6.24 12.07
CA GLN A 127 5.83 5.60 12.96
C GLN A 127 5.45 4.19 12.50
N GLN A 128 5.32 3.98 11.18
CA GLN A 128 5.09 2.64 10.62
C GLN A 128 6.29 1.72 10.86
N LEU A 129 7.53 2.22 10.72
CA LEU A 129 8.73 1.48 11.06
C LEU A 129 8.74 1.06 12.54
N TYR A 130 8.53 2.01 13.46
CA TYR A 130 8.41 1.74 14.88
C TYR A 130 7.38 0.66 15.17
N THR A 131 6.19 0.78 14.57
CA THR A 131 5.10 -0.18 14.73
C THR A 131 5.45 -1.58 14.18
N THR A 132 6.17 -1.63 13.06
CA THR A 132 6.61 -2.89 12.42
C THR A 132 7.59 -3.65 13.30
N VAL A 133 8.52 -2.94 13.94
CA VAL A 133 9.58 -3.54 14.77
C VAL A 133 9.05 -3.88 16.15
N ASN A 134 8.42 -2.93 16.83
CA ASN A 134 8.05 -3.06 18.25
C ASN A 134 6.69 -3.72 18.47
N GLY A 135 5.90 -3.91 17.41
CA GLY A 135 4.56 -4.48 17.54
C GLY A 135 3.66 -3.62 18.44
N GLN A 136 3.77 -2.30 18.36
CA GLN A 136 2.90 -1.36 19.08
C GLN A 136 2.98 0.02 18.44
N TYR A 137 1.92 0.81 18.58
CA TYR A 137 1.94 2.19 18.14
C TYR A 137 2.86 3.03 19.04
N MET A 138 3.53 4.01 18.44
CA MET A 138 4.29 5.02 19.18
C MET A 138 3.35 5.79 20.13
N ASP A 139 3.87 6.23 21.28
CA ASP A 139 3.05 6.97 22.24
C ASP A 139 2.35 8.16 21.58
N ARG A 140 1.08 8.36 21.94
CA ARG A 140 0.22 9.35 21.29
C ARG A 140 0.63 10.78 21.66
N ASN A 141 1.11 10.99 22.89
CA ASN A 141 1.57 12.31 23.32
C ASN A 141 2.92 12.63 22.69
N ASP A 142 3.85 11.69 22.68
CA ASP A 142 5.15 11.86 22.01
C ASP A 142 4.96 12.12 20.52
N THR A 143 4.09 11.37 19.85
CA THR A 143 3.67 11.64 18.48
C THR A 143 3.22 13.10 18.29
N LYS A 144 2.34 13.60 19.14
CA LYS A 144 1.83 14.98 19.02
C LYS A 144 2.94 16.00 19.20
N GLU A 145 3.82 15.80 20.17
CA GLU A 145 4.96 16.68 20.42
C GLU A 145 5.98 16.64 19.28
N VAL A 146 6.18 15.49 18.63
CA VAL A 146 7.00 15.36 17.42
C VAL A 146 6.42 16.19 16.27
N TYR A 147 5.10 16.12 16.02
CA TYR A 147 4.46 16.98 15.01
C TYR A 147 4.52 18.46 15.37
N LYS A 148 4.38 18.82 16.65
CA LYS A 148 4.54 20.21 17.11
C LYS A 148 5.96 20.70 16.84
N TYR A 149 6.97 19.94 17.27
CA TYR A 149 8.39 20.24 17.01
C TYR A 149 8.67 20.43 15.52
N TYR A 150 8.18 19.53 14.66
CA TYR A 150 8.35 19.68 13.22
C TYR A 150 7.76 21.01 12.71
N ARG A 151 6.54 21.37 13.15
CA ARG A 151 5.85 22.58 12.68
C ARG A 151 6.40 23.87 13.26
N SER A 152 6.78 23.89 14.54
CA SER A 152 7.22 25.10 15.23
C SER A 152 8.72 25.36 15.08
N VAL A 153 9.52 24.30 14.90
CA VAL A 153 10.99 24.41 14.86
C VAL A 153 11.53 24.12 13.46
N LEU A 154 11.23 22.94 12.91
CA LEU A 154 11.88 22.51 11.66
C LEU A 154 11.34 23.27 10.44
N VAL A 155 10.04 23.51 10.36
CA VAL A 155 9.44 24.28 9.26
C VAL A 155 10.03 25.68 9.13
N PRO A 156 10.10 26.52 10.19
CA PRO A 156 10.74 27.83 10.11
C PRO A 156 12.24 27.74 9.83
N ARG A 157 12.95 26.80 10.47
CA ARG A 157 14.41 26.65 10.31
C ARG A 157 14.84 26.33 8.88
N PHE A 158 14.08 25.47 8.18
CA PHE A 158 14.41 25.03 6.83
C PHE A 158 13.54 25.66 5.73
N GLY A 159 12.64 26.58 6.09
CA GLY A 159 11.79 27.28 5.12
C GLY A 159 10.86 26.35 4.34
N HIS A 160 10.36 25.28 4.97
CA HIS A 160 9.50 24.31 4.27
C HIS A 160 8.21 24.97 3.79
N ARG A 161 7.87 24.76 2.51
CA ARG A 161 6.66 25.34 1.90
C ARG A 161 5.39 24.77 2.53
N PRO A 162 4.41 25.61 2.90
CA PRO A 162 3.11 25.14 3.35
C PRO A 162 2.41 24.29 2.27
N PRO A 163 1.39 23.51 2.65
CA PRO A 163 0.47 22.91 1.70
C PRO A 163 -0.02 23.97 0.72
N ASN A 164 -0.17 23.61 -0.55
CA ASN A 164 -0.58 24.57 -1.57
C ASN A 164 -2.03 25.03 -1.30
N ILE A 165 -2.19 26.21 -0.69
CA ILE A 165 -3.49 26.82 -0.35
C ILE A 165 -4.13 27.40 -1.62
N ASP A 166 -3.32 27.89 -2.55
CA ASP A 166 -3.75 28.62 -3.75
C ASP A 166 -4.19 27.71 -4.91
N GLY A 167 -4.35 26.41 -4.63
CA GLY A 167 -4.75 25.41 -5.62
C GLY A 167 -3.58 24.90 -6.46
N LYS A 168 -3.68 23.64 -6.89
CA LYS A 168 -2.68 23.07 -7.80
C LYS A 168 -2.83 23.73 -9.18
N PRO A 169 -1.72 24.05 -9.87
CA PRO A 169 -1.82 24.50 -11.26
C PRO A 169 -2.48 23.38 -12.08
N VAL A 170 -3.52 23.75 -12.84
CA VAL A 170 -4.26 22.82 -13.71
C VAL A 170 -3.95 23.18 -15.16
N LEU A 171 -3.70 22.17 -15.99
CA LEU A 171 -3.50 22.35 -17.43
C LEU A 171 -4.85 22.72 -18.08
N ASN A 172 -4.84 23.72 -18.96
CA ASN A 172 -5.98 24.02 -19.82
C ASN A 172 -5.81 23.32 -21.20
N VAL A 173 -6.79 23.51 -22.07
CA VAL A 173 -6.82 22.91 -23.41
C VAL A 173 -5.62 23.33 -24.25
N ASP A 174 -5.20 24.59 -24.17
CA ASP A 174 -4.06 25.11 -24.92
C ASP A 174 -2.75 24.46 -24.47
N ASN A 175 -2.57 24.26 -23.16
CA ASN A 175 -1.41 23.57 -22.61
C ASN A 175 -1.34 22.12 -23.10
N LEU A 176 -2.48 21.41 -23.16
CA LEU A 176 -2.53 20.06 -23.73
C LEU A 176 -2.11 20.07 -25.21
N ARG A 177 -2.64 21.01 -26.00
CA ARG A 177 -2.29 21.14 -27.42
C ARG A 177 -0.79 21.38 -27.62
N VAL A 178 -0.19 22.26 -26.83
CA VAL A 178 1.25 22.54 -26.87
C VAL A 178 2.06 21.28 -26.54
N ILE A 179 1.70 20.55 -25.49
CA ILE A 179 2.39 19.31 -25.09
C ILE A 179 2.28 18.26 -26.20
N LEU A 180 1.11 18.08 -26.81
CA LEU A 180 0.92 17.13 -27.91
C LEU A 180 1.76 17.50 -29.13
N THR A 181 1.77 18.79 -29.53
CA THR A 181 2.59 19.26 -30.65
C THR A 181 4.08 19.06 -30.37
N PHE A 182 4.54 19.40 -29.16
CA PHE A 182 5.94 19.19 -28.77
C PHE A 182 6.33 17.71 -28.86
N ASN A 183 5.55 16.82 -28.23
CA ASN A 183 5.87 15.39 -28.19
C ASN A 183 5.84 14.74 -29.57
N ILE A 184 4.96 15.17 -30.48
CA ILE A 184 4.85 14.56 -31.80
C ILE A 184 5.93 15.09 -32.74
N ALA A 185 6.12 16.41 -32.78
CA ALA A 185 6.94 17.07 -33.80
C ALA A 185 8.39 17.35 -33.38
N TYR A 186 8.68 17.43 -32.08
CA TYR A 186 9.96 17.96 -31.59
C TYR A 186 10.69 17.07 -30.59
N ASP A 187 9.99 16.24 -29.79
CA ASP A 187 10.66 15.37 -28.82
C ASP A 187 11.44 14.25 -29.53
N THR A 188 12.76 14.35 -29.46
CA THR A 188 13.73 13.38 -29.98
C THR A 188 14.52 12.71 -28.86
N THR A 189 14.17 12.97 -27.59
CA THR A 189 15.02 12.69 -26.43
C THR A 189 14.63 11.41 -25.71
N VAL A 190 13.46 11.37 -25.08
CA VAL A 190 13.05 10.29 -24.17
C VAL A 190 12.45 9.12 -24.94
N PHE A 191 11.68 9.41 -25.99
CA PHE A 191 11.00 8.41 -26.82
C PHE A 191 11.44 8.54 -28.28
N PRO A 192 12.56 7.89 -28.68
CA PRO A 192 13.08 8.02 -30.04
C PRO A 192 12.17 7.40 -31.09
N GLY A 193 11.35 6.41 -30.70
CA GLY A 193 10.39 5.77 -31.59
C GLY A 193 9.09 6.55 -31.74
N GLU A 194 8.65 6.78 -32.98
CA GLU A 194 7.37 7.42 -33.30
C GLU A 194 6.19 6.80 -32.58
N ARG A 195 6.14 5.46 -32.52
CA ARG A 195 5.09 4.71 -31.81
C ARG A 195 5.01 5.08 -30.32
N HIS A 196 6.14 5.29 -29.66
CA HIS A 196 6.16 5.65 -28.25
C HIS A 196 5.63 7.08 -28.03
N ARG A 197 5.95 8.01 -28.95
CA ARG A 197 5.43 9.38 -28.92
C ARG A 197 3.91 9.43 -29.12
N ILE A 198 3.38 8.60 -30.02
CA ILE A 198 1.93 8.43 -30.23
C ILE A 198 1.25 7.83 -28.99
N ASN A 199 1.83 6.77 -28.40
CA ASN A 199 1.29 6.16 -27.18
C ASN A 199 1.26 7.15 -26.01
N LEU A 200 2.33 7.94 -25.83
CA LEU A 200 2.41 8.98 -24.81
C LEU A 200 1.37 10.08 -25.05
N ALA A 201 1.19 10.51 -26.30
CA ALA A 201 0.15 11.46 -26.68
C ALA A 201 -1.27 10.94 -26.36
N GLY A 202 -1.51 9.64 -26.57
CA GLY A 202 -2.74 8.96 -26.16
C GLY A 202 -2.93 8.97 -24.64
N CYS A 203 -1.87 8.71 -23.86
CA CYS A 203 -1.91 8.79 -22.41
C CYS A 203 -2.30 10.19 -21.92
N TYR A 204 -1.69 11.25 -22.46
CA TYR A 204 -2.04 12.63 -22.07
C TYR A 204 -3.50 12.96 -22.36
N GLN A 205 -4.03 12.56 -23.51
CA GLN A 205 -5.43 12.77 -23.84
C GLN A 205 -6.35 12.02 -22.89
N LEU A 206 -6.08 10.74 -22.60
CA LEU A 206 -6.86 9.96 -21.64
C LEU A 206 -6.85 10.60 -20.25
N LEU A 207 -5.68 11.02 -19.74
CA LEU A 207 -5.57 11.70 -18.46
C LEU A 207 -6.39 13.00 -18.42
N CYS A 208 -6.31 13.83 -19.47
CA CYS A 208 -7.01 15.11 -19.53
C CYS A 208 -8.53 14.97 -19.67
N TYR A 209 -9.03 14.02 -20.47
CA TYR A 209 -10.46 13.87 -20.72
C TYR A 209 -11.19 13.04 -19.66
N THR A 210 -10.49 12.16 -18.94
CA THR A 210 -11.13 11.27 -17.94
C THR A 210 -10.78 11.64 -16.50
N GLY A 211 -9.69 12.40 -16.28
CA GLY A 211 -9.14 12.62 -14.94
C GLY A 211 -8.54 11.36 -14.31
N ALA A 212 -8.27 10.31 -15.10
CA ALA A 212 -7.61 9.09 -14.63
C ALA A 212 -6.26 9.41 -13.98
N ARG A 213 -5.84 8.57 -13.04
CA ARG A 213 -4.49 8.68 -12.46
C ARG A 213 -3.46 8.08 -13.42
N PRO A 214 -2.22 8.60 -13.47
CA PRO A 214 -1.17 8.03 -14.31
C PRO A 214 -0.98 6.53 -14.12
N ALA A 215 -0.98 6.04 -12.87
CA ALA A 215 -0.82 4.62 -12.56
C ALA A 215 -2.00 3.72 -12.98
N GLU A 216 -3.10 4.29 -13.48
CA GLU A 216 -4.22 3.54 -14.07
C GLU A 216 -4.00 3.28 -15.57
N LEU A 217 -3.14 4.07 -16.23
CA LEU A 217 -2.84 3.97 -17.66
C LEU A 217 -1.48 3.34 -17.94
N VAL A 218 -0.51 3.60 -17.07
CA VAL A 218 0.86 3.09 -17.18
C VAL A 218 1.28 2.39 -15.89
N ASP A 219 2.18 1.42 -16.00
CA ASP A 219 2.74 0.79 -14.82
C ASP A 219 3.54 1.82 -14.01
N GLY A 220 3.14 1.98 -12.75
CA GLY A 220 3.72 2.93 -11.80
C GLY A 220 4.34 2.24 -10.59
N GLU A 221 4.54 0.93 -10.65
CA GLU A 221 5.10 0.15 -9.55
C GLU A 221 6.58 0.50 -9.34
N ARG A 222 6.93 0.77 -8.07
CA ARG A 222 8.32 1.04 -7.71
C ARG A 222 9.07 -0.27 -7.56
N GLN A 223 10.31 -0.27 -8.04
CA GLN A 223 11.19 -1.40 -7.80
C GLN A 223 11.42 -1.60 -6.30
N LYS A 224 11.35 -2.86 -5.86
CA LYS A 224 11.67 -3.26 -4.51
C LYS A 224 13.17 -3.01 -4.24
N PRO A 225 13.54 -2.52 -3.05
CA PRO A 225 14.94 -2.40 -2.65
C PRO A 225 15.62 -3.78 -2.67
N LYS A 226 16.89 -3.81 -3.11
CA LYS A 226 17.69 -5.03 -3.30
C LYS A 226 18.66 -5.30 -2.14
N ASP A 227 18.59 -4.51 -1.08
CA ASP A 227 19.53 -4.47 0.04
C ASP A 227 19.13 -5.35 1.22
N GLY A 228 18.16 -6.25 1.04
CA GLY A 228 17.67 -7.14 2.09
C GLY A 228 16.67 -6.51 3.06
N SER A 229 16.41 -5.19 2.98
CA SER A 229 15.63 -4.48 4.00
C SER A 229 14.19 -4.98 4.14
N ILE A 230 13.58 -5.41 3.03
CA ILE A 230 12.22 -5.96 3.04
C ILE A 230 12.20 -7.30 3.76
N GLN A 231 13.16 -8.19 3.48
CA GLN A 231 13.23 -9.47 4.18
C GLN A 231 13.52 -9.27 5.68
N GLU A 232 14.39 -8.32 6.02
CA GLU A 232 14.75 -8.00 7.40
C GLU A 232 13.55 -7.49 8.22
N LEU A 233 12.69 -6.63 7.63
CA LEU A 233 11.54 -6.05 8.33
C LEU A 233 10.27 -6.92 8.28
N PHE A 234 10.04 -7.59 7.15
CA PHE A 234 8.76 -8.24 6.84
C PHE A 234 8.87 -9.75 6.61
N GLY A 235 10.06 -10.34 6.70
CA GLY A 235 10.26 -11.78 6.53
C GLY A 235 9.74 -12.65 7.68
N GLN A 236 9.31 -12.05 8.80
CA GLN A 236 8.76 -12.76 9.96
C GLN A 236 7.22 -12.79 9.96
N ASN A 237 6.64 -13.85 10.52
CA ASN A 237 5.20 -14.13 10.54
C ASN A 237 4.36 -12.99 11.15
N ALA A 238 3.08 -12.93 10.74
CA ALA A 238 2.13 -11.86 11.04
C ALA A 238 1.82 -11.64 12.55
N VAL A 239 2.15 -12.61 13.40
CA VAL A 239 1.89 -12.58 14.85
C VAL A 239 3.22 -12.50 15.60
N GLN A 240 3.46 -11.41 16.32
CA GLN A 240 4.51 -11.33 17.32
C GLN A 240 3.93 -11.79 18.66
N SER A 241 4.35 -12.97 19.14
CA SER A 241 4.00 -13.47 20.48
C SER A 241 4.83 -12.75 21.54
N SER A 242 4.26 -12.57 22.73
CA SER A 242 4.92 -11.94 23.89
C SER A 242 6.14 -12.72 24.43
N SER A 243 6.41 -13.92 23.91
CA SER A 243 7.47 -14.82 24.39
C SER A 243 8.81 -14.68 23.67
N SER A 244 9.00 -13.76 22.73
CA SER A 244 10.31 -13.55 22.08
C SER A 244 11.28 -12.72 22.94
N ALA A 245 11.50 -13.19 24.17
CA ALA A 245 12.75 -12.97 24.89
C ALA A 245 13.45 -14.34 24.91
N SER A 246 14.70 -14.36 24.43
CA SER A 246 15.59 -15.51 24.24
C SER A 246 15.31 -16.42 23.04
N SER A 247 16.36 -16.56 22.23
CA SER A 247 16.57 -17.58 21.22
C SER A 247 16.32 -18.98 21.78
N GLU A 248 15.48 -19.75 21.11
CA GLU A 248 15.65 -21.18 20.80
C GLU A 248 14.40 -21.66 20.07
N GLU A 249 14.60 -22.27 18.91
CA GLU A 249 13.55 -23.00 18.19
C GLU A 249 13.07 -24.15 19.07
N GLN A 250 11.95 -23.96 19.76
CA GLN A 250 11.18 -25.07 20.33
C GLN A 250 9.86 -25.18 19.57
N GLU A 251 9.87 -26.05 18.56
CA GLU A 251 8.67 -26.70 18.04
C GLU A 251 8.03 -27.53 19.16
N ALA A 252 7.25 -26.88 20.03
CA ALA A 252 6.27 -27.59 20.83
C ALA A 252 5.13 -28.06 19.89
N PRO A 253 4.60 -29.29 20.04
CA PRO A 253 3.53 -29.76 19.17
C PRO A 253 2.29 -28.91 19.46
N ALA A 254 1.98 -27.99 18.55
CA ALA A 254 0.75 -27.23 18.64
C ALA A 254 -0.42 -28.21 18.59
N ASP A 255 -1.20 -28.25 19.68
CA ASP A 255 -2.51 -28.89 19.74
C ASP A 255 -3.31 -28.55 18.47
N GLU A 256 -4.10 -29.48 17.93
CA GLU A 256 -4.84 -29.27 16.67
C GLU A 256 -5.71 -28.00 16.74
N GLN A 257 -6.23 -27.67 17.92
CA GLN A 257 -6.94 -26.41 18.19
C GLN A 257 -6.04 -25.17 18.02
N SER A 258 -4.77 -25.25 18.43
CA SER A 258 -3.78 -24.19 18.24
C SER A 258 -3.36 -24.03 16.78
N LYS A 259 -3.37 -25.10 15.98
CA LYS A 259 -3.11 -25.01 14.52
C LYS A 259 -4.26 -24.33 13.78
N VAL A 260 -5.51 -24.70 14.08
CA VAL A 260 -6.70 -24.04 13.52
C VAL A 260 -6.71 -22.55 13.85
N LEU A 261 -6.34 -22.21 15.09
CA LEU A 261 -6.35 -20.82 15.54
C LEU A 261 -5.20 -19.98 14.97
N ASN A 262 -3.98 -20.54 14.90
CA ASN A 262 -2.89 -19.92 14.16
C ASN A 262 -3.25 -19.73 12.69
N GLY A 263 -3.97 -20.67 12.10
CA GLY A 263 -4.53 -20.56 10.75
C GLY A 263 -5.49 -19.37 10.59
N LEU A 264 -6.26 -19.00 11.62
CA LEU A 264 -7.14 -17.83 11.61
C LEU A 264 -6.36 -16.51 11.72
N LEU A 265 -5.35 -16.45 12.60
CA LEU A 265 -4.53 -15.26 12.81
C LEU A 265 -3.55 -14.99 11.67
N CYS A 266 -3.05 -16.04 11.04
CA CYS A 266 -2.19 -15.98 9.86
C CYS A 266 -2.99 -15.99 8.54
N GLN A 267 -4.33 -15.95 8.60
CA GLN A 267 -5.13 -16.02 7.39
C GLN A 267 -4.93 -14.77 6.55
N GLU A 268 -4.32 -14.96 5.39
CA GLU A 268 -4.13 -13.88 4.45
C GLU A 268 -5.47 -13.42 3.85
N THR A 269 -5.63 -12.11 3.71
CA THR A 269 -6.71 -11.54 2.92
C THR A 269 -6.53 -11.96 1.46
N VAL A 270 -7.49 -12.71 0.93
CA VAL A 270 -7.56 -12.94 -0.51
C VAL A 270 -7.96 -11.62 -1.16
N GLY A 271 -6.98 -10.92 -1.72
CA GLY A 271 -7.24 -9.70 -2.48
C GLY A 271 -8.26 -9.98 -3.58
N ARG A 272 -9.13 -9.02 -3.87
CA ARG A 272 -9.74 -8.97 -5.21
C ARG A 272 -8.54 -8.71 -6.12
N GLY A 273 -8.06 -9.74 -6.82
CA GLY A 273 -7.00 -9.56 -7.81
C GLY A 273 -7.32 -8.34 -8.68
N ARG A 274 -6.30 -7.57 -9.08
CA ARG A 274 -6.52 -6.44 -10.00
C ARG A 274 -7.42 -6.93 -11.12
N PRO A 275 -8.51 -6.22 -11.48
CA PRO A 275 -9.18 -6.48 -12.74
C PRO A 275 -8.08 -6.50 -13.79
N LYS A 276 -7.88 -7.63 -14.47
CA LYS A 276 -7.10 -7.61 -15.70
C LYS A 276 -7.79 -6.55 -16.56
N ALA A 277 -7.02 -5.58 -17.06
CA ALA A 277 -7.57 -4.62 -18.01
C ALA A 277 -8.32 -5.43 -19.07
N LEU A 278 -9.55 -5.02 -19.40
CA LEU A 278 -10.37 -5.71 -20.40
C LEU A 278 -9.51 -5.91 -21.65
N CYS A 279 -9.22 -7.17 -21.96
CA CYS A 279 -8.50 -7.48 -23.18
C CYS A 279 -9.49 -7.49 -24.36
N TYR A 280 -8.98 -7.41 -25.58
CA TYR A 280 -9.82 -7.39 -26.78
C TYR A 280 -10.76 -8.60 -26.83
N GLU A 281 -10.31 -9.74 -26.30
CA GLU A 281 -11.08 -10.97 -26.16
C GLU A 281 -12.26 -10.84 -25.18
N ASP A 282 -12.16 -10.00 -24.14
CA ASP A 282 -13.26 -9.74 -23.19
C ASP A 282 -14.35 -8.84 -23.80
N ILE A 283 -13.99 -7.99 -24.77
CA ILE A 283 -14.90 -7.07 -25.46
C ILE A 283 -15.68 -7.79 -26.57
N GLN A 284 -15.10 -8.81 -27.19
CA GLN A 284 -15.76 -9.63 -28.23
C GLN A 284 -16.77 -10.65 -27.70
N MET A 285 -17.00 -10.70 -26.39
CA MET A 285 -18.02 -11.55 -25.76
C MET A 285 -19.37 -10.86 -25.53
N MET A 286 -19.60 -9.68 -26.14
CA MET A 286 -20.92 -9.04 -26.28
C MET A 286 -21.48 -9.25 -27.69
#